data_AF-A0A1X0VD95-F1
#
_entry.id   AF-A0A1X0VD95-F1
#
_cell.length_a   1.000
_cell.length_b   1.000
_cell.length_c   1.000
_cell.angle_alpha   90.00
_cell.angle_beta   90.00
_cell.angle_gamma   90.00
#
_symmetry.space_group_name_H-M   'P 1'
#
loop_
_entity.id
_entity.type
_entity.pdbx_description
1 polymer ?
#
loop_
_entity_poly.entity_id
_entity_poly.type
_entity_poly.pdbx_seq_one_letter_code
_entity_poly.pdbx_strand_id
1 'polypeptide(L)' 'MIGIEYILETDWKKTAYIIATGDTQLVNVSDRVHHLWRDSSHARTLPRDNRIKEQARILSDFQKNGWA' A
#
# COMPACT_ATOMS: atom_id res chain seq x y z
N MET A 1 -7.67 -9.16 16.04
CA MET A 1 -7.44 -8.45 14.76
C MET A 1 -8.06 -7.09 14.89
N ILE A 2 -7.25 -6.03 14.95
CA ILE A 2 -7.76 -4.65 15.00
C ILE A 2 -8.05 -4.27 13.54
N GLY A 3 -9.24 -3.74 13.25
CA GLY A 3 -9.74 -3.51 11.87
C GLY A 3 -8.81 -2.71 10.95
N ILE A 4 -7.83 -2.00 11.52
CA ILE A 4 -6.75 -1.31 10.81
C ILE A 4 -5.89 -2.27 9.97
N GLU A 5 -5.57 -3.46 10.49
CA GLU A 5 -4.76 -4.45 9.76
C GLU A 5 -5.49 -4.98 8.52
N TYR A 6 -6.82 -5.09 8.58
CA TYR A 6 -7.64 -5.64 7.49
C TYR A 6 -7.87 -4.61 6.37
N ILE A 7 -8.20 -3.36 6.72
CA ILE A 7 -8.42 -2.28 5.75
C ILE A 7 -7.15 -2.01 4.93
N LEU A 8 -5.99 -2.06 5.58
CA LEU A 8 -4.71 -1.81 4.93
C LEU A 8 -4.25 -2.98 4.03
N GLU A 9 -4.67 -4.22 4.29
CA GLU A 9 -4.31 -5.33 3.39
C GLU A 9 -5.02 -5.28 2.04
N THR A 10 -6.21 -4.68 1.96
CA THR A 10 -6.98 -4.57 0.71
C THR A 10 -6.56 -3.39 -0.15
N ASP A 11 -6.23 -2.25 0.46
CA ASP A 11 -6.00 -0.99 -0.27
C ASP A 11 -4.68 -0.97 -1.06
N TRP A 12 -3.67 -1.74 -0.62
CA TRP A 12 -2.35 -1.77 -1.26
C TRP A 12 -2.14 -2.91 -2.26
N LYS A 13 -3.18 -3.70 -2.57
CA LYS A 13 -3.02 -4.79 -3.54
C LYS A 13 -2.92 -4.22 -4.95
N LYS A 14 -2.17 -4.92 -5.81
CA LYS A 14 -2.16 -4.68 -7.26
C LYS A 14 -3.58 -4.61 -7.85
N THR A 15 -4.49 -5.42 -7.32
CA THR A 15 -5.92 -5.40 -7.69
C THR A 15 -6.59 -4.06 -7.40
N ALA A 16 -6.31 -3.41 -6.26
CA ALA A 16 -6.87 -2.10 -5.94
C ALA A 16 -6.36 -1.01 -6.90
N TYR A 17 -5.07 -1.07 -7.25
CA TYR A 17 -4.49 -0.20 -8.28
C TYR A 17 -5.16 -0.39 -9.64
N ILE A 18 -5.30 -1.64 -10.10
CA ILE A 18 -5.95 -1.97 -11.38
C ILE A 18 -7.38 -1.44 -11.42
N ILE A 19 -8.16 -1.62 -10.34
CA ILE A 19 -9.53 -1.13 -10.25
C ILE A 19 -9.57 0.41 -10.27
N ALA A 20 -8.67 1.07 -9.54
CA ALA A 20 -8.67 2.53 -9.40
C ALA A 20 -8.16 3.26 -10.64
N THR A 21 -7.21 2.68 -11.37
CA THR A 21 -6.52 3.34 -12.50
C THR A 21 -6.93 2.78 -13.87
N GLY A 22 -7.53 1.58 -13.91
CA GLY A 22 -7.80 0.86 -15.15
C GLY A 22 -6.56 0.25 -15.82
N ASP A 23 -5.37 0.43 -15.25
CA ASP A 23 -4.11 -0.10 -15.79
C ASP A 23 -3.94 -1.59 -15.45
N THR A 24 -4.73 -2.42 -16.13
CA THR A 24 -4.73 -3.89 -15.99
C THR A 24 -3.39 -4.55 -16.31
N GLN A 25 -2.56 -3.90 -17.13
CA GLN A 25 -1.24 -4.41 -17.54
C GLN A 25 -0.11 -3.90 -16.65
N LEU A 26 -0.40 -3.01 -15.69
CA LEU A 26 0.58 -2.43 -14.77
C LEU A 26 1.74 -1.72 -15.51
N VAL A 27 1.45 -1.09 -16.64
CA VAL A 27 2.45 -0.46 -17.51
C VAL A 27 2.79 0.97 -17.05
N ASN A 28 1.82 1.66 -16.44
CA ASN A 28 1.94 3.04 -15.99
C ASN A 28 2.14 3.13 -14.47
N VAL A 29 2.58 2.05 -13.84
CA VAL A 29 2.89 2.03 -12.41
C VAL A 29 4.11 2.90 -12.16
N SER A 30 3.96 3.97 -11.39
CA SER A 30 5.09 4.80 -10.99
C SER A 30 6.03 4.04 -10.04
N ASP A 31 7.32 4.39 -10.05
CA ASP A 31 8.32 3.84 -9.11
C ASP A 31 7.87 3.99 -7.65
N ARG A 32 7.14 5.07 -7.35
CA ARG A 32 6.55 5.32 -6.04
C ARG A 32 5.51 4.26 -5.66
N VAL A 33 4.60 3.89 -6.56
CA VAL A 33 3.61 2.82 -6.31
C VAL A 33 4.32 1.48 -6.13
N HIS A 34 5.39 1.22 -6.88
CA HIS A 34 6.24 0.04 -6.63
C HIS A 34 6.88 0.06 -5.23
N HIS A 35 7.35 1.23 -4.77
CA HIS A 35 7.87 1.39 -3.40
C HIS A 35 6.78 1.20 -2.35
N LEU A 36 5.58 1.73 -2.54
CA LEU A 36 4.45 1.50 -1.63
C LEU A 36 4.13 0.00 -1.47
N TRP A 37 4.13 -0.77 -2.56
CA TRP A 37 3.92 -2.21 -2.50
C TRP A 37 5.05 -2.93 -1.79
N ARG A 38 6.30 -2.53 -2.02
CA ARG A 38 7.48 -3.08 -1.34
C ARG A 38 7.42 -2.80 0.16
N ASP A 39 7.14 -1.55 0.54
CA ASP A 39 7.05 -1.10 1.92
C ASP A 39 5.90 -1.81 2.64
N SER A 40 4.75 -1.97 1.99
CA SER A 40 3.60 -2.73 2.51
C SER A 40 3.93 -4.22 2.71
N SER A 41 4.72 -4.82 1.81
CA SER A 41 5.21 -6.18 1.98
C SER A 41 6.23 -6.28 3.11
N HIS A 42 7.13 -5.31 3.23
CA HIS A 42 8.13 -5.27 4.29
C HIS A 42 7.48 -5.08 5.67
N ALA A 43 6.53 -4.16 5.80
CA ALA A 43 5.80 -3.89 7.04
C ALA A 43 5.16 -5.14 7.65
N ARG A 44 4.71 -6.10 6.81
CA ARG A 44 4.14 -7.37 7.28
C ARG A 44 5.15 -8.27 8.00
N THR A 45 6.43 -8.13 7.70
CA THR A 45 7.53 -8.86 8.34
C THR A 45 7.96 -8.25 9.67
N LEU A 46 7.54 -7.02 9.96
CA LEU A 46 7.94 -6.29 11.15
C LEU A 46 7.15 -6.75 12.40
N PRO A 47 7.76 -6.63 13.60
CA PRO A 47 7.04 -6.74 14.86
C PRO A 47 5.88 -5.73 14.92
N ARG A 48 4.82 -6.08 15.66
CA ARG A 48 3.52 -5.38 15.66
C ARG A 48 3.62 -3.85 15.73
N ASP A 49 4.41 -3.31 16.64
CA ASP A 49 4.51 -1.85 16.83
C ASP A 49 5.20 -1.15 15.63
N ASN A 50 6.22 -1.79 15.06
CA ASN A 50 6.91 -1.29 13.88
C ASN A 50 6.06 -1.45 12.62
N ARG A 51 5.29 -2.54 12.53
CA ARG A 51 4.29 -2.74 11.47
C ARG A 51 3.25 -1.62 11.48
N ILE A 52 2.69 -1.27 12.64
CA ILE A 52 1.69 -0.20 12.76
C ILE A 52 2.27 1.16 12.33
N LYS A 53 3.48 1.49 12.77
CA LYS A 53 4.16 2.74 12.39
C LYS A 53 4.41 2.81 10.88
N GLU A 54 4.90 1.72 10.31
CA GLU A 54 5.24 1.68 8.89
C GLU A 54 3.99 1.72 8.02
N GLN A 55 2.93 1.02 8.43
CA GLN A 55 1.64 1.09 7.78
C GLN A 55 1.01 2.50 7.85
N ALA A 56 1.16 3.22 8.97
CA ALA A 56 0.71 4.61 9.09
C ALA A 56 1.51 5.56 8.17
N ARG A 57 2.82 5.32 8.00
CA ARG A 57 3.67 6.04 7.04
C ARG A 57 3.18 5.83 5.61
N ILE A 58 2.96 4.58 5.21
CA ILE A 58 2.47 4.18 3.88
C ILE A 58 1.11 4.83 3.60
N LEU A 59 0.18 4.76 4.55
CA LEU A 59 -1.14 5.37 4.43
C LEU A 59 -1.05 6.89 4.25
N SER A 60 -0.19 7.55 5.03
CA SER A 60 -0.01 9.01 4.93
C SER A 60 0.60 9.43 3.59
N ASP A 61 1.57 8.66 3.07
CA ASP A 61 2.16 8.92 1.75
C ASP A 61 1.11 8.79 0.64
N PHE A 62 0.30 7.73 0.70
CA PHE A 62 -0.76 7.52 -0.28
C PHE A 62 -1.87 8.56 -0.19
N GLN A 63 -2.32 8.97 1.00
CA GLN A 63 -3.34 10.01 1.14
C GLN A 63 -2.90 11.35 0.53
N LYS A 64 -1.58 11.62 0.51
CA LYS A 64 -1.03 12.85 -0.06
C LYS A 64 -0.91 12.81 -1.58
N ASN A 65 -0.55 11.67 -2.14
CA ASN A 65 -0.09 11.58 -3.53
C ASN A 65 -0.94 10.61 -4.40
N GLY A 66 -1.79 9.80 -3.79
CA GLY A 66 -2.64 8.82 -4.46
C GLY A 66 -1.85 7.75 -5.24
N TRP A 67 -2.44 7.28 -6.34
CA TRP A 67 -1.83 6.35 -7.31
C TRP A 67 -0.97 7.05 -8.38
N ALA A 68 -0.88 8.37 -8.33
CA ALA A 68 -0.08 9.18 -9.26
C ALA A 68 1.43 9.04 -8.96
#